data_AF-G5IN51-F1
#
_entry.id   AF-G5IN51-F1
#
_cell.length_a   1.000
_cell.length_b   1.000
_cell.length_c   1.000
_cell.angle_alpha   90.00
_cell.angle_beta   90.00
_cell.angle_gamma   90.00
#
_symmetry.space_group_name_H-M   'P 1'
#
loop_
_entity.id
_entity.type
_entity.pdbx_description
1 polymer ?
#
loop_
_entity_poly.entity_id
_entity_poly.type
_entity_poly.pdbx_seq_one_letter_code
_entity_poly.pdbx_strand_id
1 'polypeptide(L)'
;MDVREAVKKKENYSSIVTYFESLKTLSVDELVLLIDVIDEMSEEIFEHYRALQLLFRGEISRIIKKRQETGDFSFLTESEREQVSYTLEKAGRLGVLLWEKYEEYDRELKRV
;
A
#
# COMPACT_ATOMS: atom_id res chain seq x y z
N MET A 1 -6.20 -3.13 -17.77
CA MET A 1 -5.58 -1.78 -17.78
C MET A 1 -4.18 -1.95 -17.24
N ASP A 2 -3.16 -1.43 -17.91
CA ASP A 2 -1.83 -1.36 -17.32
C ASP A 2 -1.77 -0.13 -16.42
N VAL A 3 -1.81 -0.35 -15.11
CA VAL A 3 -1.89 0.72 -14.11
C VAL A 3 -0.63 1.58 -14.10
N ARG A 4 0.54 0.96 -14.36
CA ARG A 4 1.85 1.65 -14.37
C ARG A 4 1.98 2.61 -15.54
N GLU A 5 1.38 2.28 -16.68
CA GLU A 5 1.30 3.22 -17.80
C GLU A 5 0.14 4.22 -17.64
N ALA A 6 -0.97 3.79 -17.04
CA ALA A 6 -2.15 4.63 -16.86
C ALA A 6 -1.87 5.82 -15.94
N VAL A 7 -1.12 5.63 -14.85
CA VAL A 7 -0.82 6.67 -13.84
C VAL A 7 0.01 7.84 -14.39
N LYS A 8 0.66 7.67 -15.54
CA LYS A 8 1.38 8.77 -16.22
C LYS A 8 0.44 9.80 -16.83
N LYS A 9 -0.84 9.47 -17.01
CA LYS A 9 -1.85 10.34 -17.62
C LYS A 9 -2.98 10.65 -16.63
N LYS A 10 -3.14 11.92 -16.27
CA LYS A 10 -4.14 12.40 -15.31
C LYS A 10 -5.57 11.99 -15.65
N GLU A 11 -5.91 11.88 -16.94
CA GLU A 11 -7.22 11.44 -17.42
C GLU A 11 -7.61 10.03 -16.94
N ASN A 12 -6.62 9.19 -16.59
CA ASN A 12 -6.86 7.82 -16.12
C ASN A 12 -7.02 7.71 -14.60
N TYR A 13 -6.81 8.78 -13.82
CA TYR A 13 -6.78 8.70 -12.36
C TYR A 13 -8.07 8.14 -11.77
N SER A 14 -9.22 8.59 -12.29
CA SER A 14 -10.53 8.07 -11.89
C SER A 14 -10.67 6.57 -12.16
N SER A 15 -10.18 6.10 -13.31
CA SER A 15 -10.19 4.67 -13.66
C SER A 15 -9.26 3.85 -12.77
N ILE A 16 -8.11 4.40 -12.36
CA ILE A 16 -7.18 3.75 -11.43
C ILE A 16 -7.81 3.60 -10.04
N VAL A 17 -8.47 4.64 -9.54
CA VAL A 17 -9.23 4.57 -8.28
C VAL A 17 -10.29 3.47 -8.36
N THR A 18 -11.10 3.49 -9.42
CA THR A 18 -12.16 2.49 -9.64
C THR A 18 -11.58 1.07 -9.70
N TYR A 19 -10.42 0.90 -10.33
CA TYR A 19 -9.74 -0.40 -10.37
C TYR A 19 -9.42 -0.91 -8.97
N PHE A 20 -8.73 -0.11 -8.13
CA PHE A 20 -8.38 -0.55 -6.78
C PHE A 20 -9.60 -0.75 -5.88
N GLU A 21 -10.63 0.10 -5.98
CA GLU A 21 -11.88 -0.07 -5.24
C GLU A 21 -12.60 -1.37 -5.59
N SER A 22 -12.48 -1.84 -6.84
CA SER A 22 -13.13 -3.08 -7.29
C SER A 22 -12.53 -4.35 -6.69
N LEU A 23 -11.27 -4.30 -6.23
CA LEU A 23 -10.52 -5.48 -5.79
C LEU A 23 -11.00 -6.04 -4.45
N LYS A 24 -11.77 -5.27 -3.66
CA LYS A 24 -12.30 -5.59 -2.30
C LYS A 24 -11.25 -5.93 -1.22
N THR A 25 -10.20 -6.67 -1.55
CA THR A 25 -9.09 -7.08 -0.70
C THR A 25 -7.88 -7.19 -1.61
N LEU A 26 -6.86 -6.38 -1.33
CA LEU A 26 -5.64 -6.36 -2.10
C LEU A 26 -4.72 -7.49 -1.64
N SER A 27 -4.16 -8.20 -2.61
CA SER A 27 -2.96 -9.01 -2.44
C SER A 27 -1.75 -8.12 -2.14
N VAL A 28 -0.64 -8.73 -1.71
CA VAL A 28 0.59 -7.99 -1.41
C VAL A 28 1.16 -7.34 -2.68
N ASP A 29 1.11 -8.00 -3.83
CA ASP A 29 1.52 -7.42 -5.11
C ASP A 29 0.66 -6.19 -5.50
N GLU A 30 -0.65 -6.26 -5.28
CA GLU A 30 -1.55 -5.13 -5.53
C GLU A 30 -1.29 -3.98 -4.54
N LEU A 31 -0.90 -4.28 -3.31
CA LEU A 31 -0.51 -3.28 -2.32
C LEU A 31 0.79 -2.55 -2.72
N VAL A 32 1.77 -3.29 -3.26
CA VAL A 32 3.00 -2.73 -3.84
C VAL A 32 2.65 -1.83 -5.02
N LEU A 33 1.80 -2.29 -5.93
CA LEU A 33 1.35 -1.49 -7.07
C LEU A 33 0.61 -0.22 -6.62
N LEU A 34 -0.23 -0.32 -5.58
CA LEU A 34 -0.97 0.82 -5.05
C LEU A 34 -0.04 1.91 -4.51
N ILE A 35 0.98 1.55 -3.75
CA ILE A 35 1.92 2.57 -3.21
C ILE A 35 2.81 3.17 -4.30
N ASP A 36 3.18 2.39 -5.33
CA ASP A 36 3.88 2.90 -6.51
C ASP A 36 3.03 3.91 -7.27
N VAL A 37 1.73 3.63 -7.44
CA VAL A 37 0.79 4.57 -8.06
C VAL A 37 0.66 5.85 -7.25
N ILE A 38 0.55 5.75 -5.92
CA ILE A 38 0.48 6.93 -5.05
C ILE A 38 1.75 7.78 -5.18
N ASP A 39 2.93 7.16 -5.29
CA ASP A 39 4.21 7.86 -5.50
C ASP A 39 4.28 8.59 -6.86
N GLU A 40 3.75 7.96 -7.93
CA GLU A 40 3.77 8.53 -9.28
C GLU A 40 2.66 9.55 -9.54
N MET A 41 1.58 9.53 -8.75
CA MET A 41 0.46 10.45 -8.94
C MET A 41 0.82 11.88 -8.56
N SER A 42 0.49 12.82 -9.44
CA SER A 42 0.60 14.24 -9.13
C SER A 42 -0.45 14.65 -8.10
N GLU A 43 -0.01 15.34 -7.04
CA GLU A 43 -0.87 15.85 -5.95
C GLU A 43 -1.94 16.86 -6.40
N GLU A 44 -1.89 17.36 -7.65
CA GLU A 44 -2.86 18.32 -8.18
C GLU A 44 -4.31 17.79 -8.20
N ILE A 45 -4.52 16.46 -8.15
CA ILE A 45 -5.85 15.86 -8.05
C ILE A 45 -6.00 15.15 -6.71
N PHE A 46 -6.13 15.98 -5.67
CA PHE A 46 -6.16 15.58 -4.26
C PHE A 46 -7.22 14.52 -3.93
N GLU A 47 -8.38 14.54 -4.59
CA GLU A 47 -9.48 13.61 -4.29
C GLU A 47 -9.13 12.15 -4.64
N HIS A 48 -8.59 11.90 -5.83
CA HIS A 48 -8.18 10.56 -6.25
C HIS A 48 -6.99 10.06 -5.43
N TYR A 49 -6.02 10.94 -5.19
CA TYR A 49 -4.88 10.66 -4.35
C TYR A 49 -5.30 10.22 -2.93
N ARG A 50 -6.22 10.98 -2.31
CA ARG A 50 -6.75 10.67 -0.98
C ARG A 50 -7.53 9.36 -0.94
N ALA A 51 -8.31 9.04 -1.97
CA ALA A 51 -9.04 7.78 -2.05
C ALA A 51 -8.08 6.58 -2.01
N LEU A 52 -7.01 6.62 -2.81
CA LEU A 52 -5.99 5.57 -2.83
C LEU A 52 -5.24 5.46 -1.49
N GLN A 53 -4.90 6.58 -0.86
CA GLN A 53 -4.30 6.58 0.48
C GLN A 53 -5.19 5.90 1.53
N LEU A 54 -6.51 6.13 1.47
CA LEU A 54 -7.46 5.51 2.39
C LEU A 54 -7.53 4.00 2.18
N LEU A 55 -7.59 3.54 0.92
CA LEU A 55 -7.53 2.13 0.59
C LEU A 55 -6.24 1.49 1.12
N PHE A 56 -5.09 2.11 0.83
CA PHE A 56 -3.78 1.62 1.29
C PHE A 56 -3.72 1.48 2.81
N ARG A 57 -4.16 2.50 3.55
CA ARG A 57 -4.22 2.48 5.03
C ARG A 57 -5.13 1.37 5.56
N GLY A 58 -6.26 1.11 4.89
CA GLY A 58 -7.18 0.03 5.24
C GLY A 58 -6.51 -1.34 5.14
N GLU A 59 -5.82 -1.59 4.03
CA GLU A 59 -5.13 -2.86 3.79
C GLU A 59 -3.98 -3.09 4.77
N ILE A 60 -3.15 -2.07 5.02
CA ILE A 60 -2.09 -2.14 6.03
C ILE A 60 -2.69 -2.43 7.41
N SER A 61 -3.78 -1.74 7.78
CA SER A 61 -4.44 -1.97 9.06
C SER A 61 -4.94 -3.41 9.19
N ARG A 62 -5.43 -4.02 8.11
CA ARG A 62 -5.83 -5.43 8.10
C ARG A 62 -4.62 -6.36 8.33
N ILE A 63 -3.51 -6.11 7.65
CA ILE A 63 -2.28 -6.91 7.82
C ILE A 63 -1.78 -6.83 9.26
N ILE A 64 -1.70 -5.61 9.82
CA ILE A 64 -1.27 -5.41 11.22
C ILE A 64 -2.23 -6.09 12.20
N LYS A 65 -3.54 -5.99 11.98
CA LYS A 65 -4.53 -6.67 12.82
C LYS A 65 -4.35 -8.19 12.78
N LYS A 66 -4.13 -8.77 11.59
CA LYS A 66 -3.87 -10.20 11.44
C LYS A 66 -2.58 -10.62 12.15
N ARG A 67 -1.54 -9.80 12.13
CA ARG A 67 -0.31 -10.00 12.92
C ARG A 67 -0.59 -9.94 14.42
N GLN A 68 -1.43 -9.03 14.88
CA GLN A 68 -1.81 -8.98 16.31
C GLN A 68 -2.60 -10.21 16.75
N GLU A 69 -3.44 -10.77 15.87
CA GLU A 69 -4.21 -11.99 16.13
C GLU A 69 -3.34 -13.27 16.08
N THR A 70 -2.37 -13.31 15.16
CA THR A 70 -1.48 -14.48 14.95
C THR A 70 -0.29 -14.47 15.90
N GLY A 71 0.17 -13.28 16.31
CA GLY A 71 1.37 -13.05 17.12
C GLY A 71 2.59 -12.61 16.30
N ASP A 72 2.64 -12.97 15.02
CA ASP A 72 3.73 -12.65 14.08
C ASP A 72 3.23 -12.54 12.62
N PHE A 73 4.16 -12.39 11.67
CA PHE A 73 3.90 -12.38 10.23
C PHE A 73 4.02 -13.76 9.55
N SER A 74 3.83 -14.88 10.27
CA SER A 74 3.91 -16.25 9.71
C SER A 74 2.89 -16.54 8.60
N PHE A 75 1.83 -15.74 8.50
CA PHE A 75 0.84 -15.81 7.42
C PHE A 75 1.30 -15.18 6.10
N LEU A 76 2.48 -14.58 6.06
CA LEU A 76 3.13 -14.05 4.86
C LEU A 76 4.35 -14.91 4.53
N THR A 77 4.55 -15.19 3.25
CA THR A 77 5.83 -15.72 2.73
C THR A 77 6.96 -14.71 2.92
N GLU A 78 8.21 -15.17 2.83
CA GLU A 78 9.39 -14.30 2.92
C GLU A 78 9.33 -13.16 1.90
N SER A 79 9.04 -13.47 0.63
CA SER A 79 8.85 -12.47 -0.44
C SER A 79 7.74 -11.47 -0.10
N GLU A 80 6.62 -11.92 0.43
CA GLU A 80 5.52 -11.02 0.82
C GLU A 80 5.92 -10.12 1.99
N ARG A 81 6.74 -10.60 2.93
CA ARG A 81 7.23 -9.76 4.04
C ARG A 81 8.14 -8.65 3.53
N GLU A 82 9.05 -8.96 2.61
CA GLU A 82 9.91 -7.97 1.97
C GLU A 82 9.09 -6.92 1.22
N GLN A 83 8.06 -7.35 0.50
CA GLN A 83 7.16 -6.46 -0.20
C GLN A 83 6.35 -5.57 0.75
N VAL A 84 5.78 -6.12 1.82
CA VAL A 84 5.07 -5.33 2.83
C VAL A 84 6.02 -4.33 3.48
N SER A 85 7.24 -4.74 3.84
CA SER A 85 8.28 -3.85 4.36
C SER A 85 8.56 -2.68 3.40
N TYR A 86 8.82 -2.98 2.12
CA TYR A 86 8.97 -1.97 1.08
C TYR A 86 7.80 -0.99 1.05
N THR A 87 6.56 -1.49 1.12
CA THR A 87 5.38 -0.62 1.09
C THR A 87 5.27 0.28 2.32
N LEU A 88 5.64 -0.21 3.52
CA LEU A 88 5.63 0.57 4.74
C LEU A 88 6.65 1.70 4.69
N GLU A 89 7.88 1.41 4.27
CA GLU A 89 8.94 2.41 4.14
C GLU A 89 8.58 3.49 3.11
N LYS A 90 8.06 3.07 1.95
CA LYS A 90 7.65 4.00 0.90
C LYS A 90 6.49 4.87 1.36
N ALA A 91 5.47 4.28 1.99
CA ALA A 91 4.34 5.02 2.53
C ALA A 91 4.73 5.98 3.67
N GLY A 92 5.71 5.62 4.50
CA GLY A 92 6.28 6.52 5.50
C GLY A 92 6.95 7.75 4.86
N ARG A 93 7.79 7.55 3.84
CA ARG A 93 8.45 8.64 3.11
C ARG A 93 7.47 9.58 2.42
N LEU A 94 6.37 9.04 1.88
CA LEU A 94 5.31 9.81 1.23
C LEU A 94 4.35 10.50 2.20
N GLY A 95 4.49 10.30 3.52
CA GLY A 95 3.54 10.81 4.51
C GLY A 95 2.16 10.15 4.46
N VAL A 96 2.02 9.06 3.69
CA VAL A 96 0.80 8.25 3.65
C VAL A 96 0.60 7.55 4.98
N LEU A 97 1.68 7.11 5.64
CA LEU A 97 1.65 6.54 6.98
C LEU A 97 2.52 7.38 7.94
N LEU A 98 2.13 7.38 9.22
CA LEU A 98 2.97 7.93 10.28
C LEU A 98 4.00 6.88 10.68
N TRP A 99 5.23 7.02 10.17
CA TRP A 99 6.29 6.01 10.25
C TRP A 99 6.54 5.48 11.67
N GLU A 100 6.47 6.35 12.67
CA GLU A 100 6.70 6.02 14.08
C GLU A 100 5.75 4.93 14.61
N LYS A 101 4.57 4.78 13.99
CA LYS A 101 3.62 3.71 14.35
C LYS A 101 3.93 2.37 13.70
N TYR A 102 4.73 2.36 12.63
CA TYR A 102 4.95 1.18 11.79
C TYR A 102 6.40 0.69 11.79
N GLU A 103 7.33 1.48 12.31
CA GLU A 103 8.76 1.14 12.37
C GLU A 103 9.02 -0.20 13.07
N GLU A 104 8.33 -0.49 14.17
CA GLU A 104 8.50 -1.77 14.88
C GLU A 104 8.05 -2.97 14.03
N TYR A 105 6.92 -2.83 13.32
CA TYR A 105 6.41 -3.85 12.42
C TYR A 105 7.35 -4.08 11.23
N ASP A 106 7.93 -3.01 10.68
CA ASP A 106 8.93 -3.12 9.61
C ASP A 106 10.20 -3.87 10.06
N ARG A 107 10.69 -3.58 11.26
CA ARG A 107 11.82 -4.31 11.84
C ARG A 107 11.51 -5.80 12.03
N GLU A 108 10.29 -6.15 12.40
CA GLU A 108 9.85 -7.53 12.53
C GLU A 108 9.77 -8.24 11.17
N LEU A 109 9.21 -7.57 10.15
CA LEU A 109 9.11 -8.11 8.79
C LEU A 109 10.48 -8.49 8.21
N LYS A 110 11.52 -7.72 8.56
CA LYS A 110 12.92 -7.94 8.13
C LYS A 110 13.70 -8.97 8.95
N ARG A 111 13.15 -9.43 10.09
CA ARG A 111 13.78 -10.51 10.88
C ARG A 111 13.40 -11.84 10.22
N VAL A 112 14.13 -12.19 9.16
CA VAL A 112 14.13 -13.51 8.53
C VAL A 112 15.40 -14.23 8.90
#